data_AF-A0AAU2T7H9-F1
#
_entry.id   AF-A0AAU2T7H9-F1
#
_cell.length_a   1.000
_cell.length_b   1.000
_cell.length_c   1.000
_cell.angle_alpha   90.00
_cell.angle_beta   90.00
_cell.angle_gamma   90.00
#
_symmetry.space_group_name_H-M   'P 1'
#
loop_
_entity.id
_entity.type
_entity.pdbx_description
1 polymer ?
#
loop_
_entity_poly.entity_id
_entity_poly.type
_entity_poly.pdbx_seq_one_letter_code
_entity_poly.pdbx_strand_id
1 'polypeptide(L)'
;MTGAAGPGDGAGTGAAVGSGSGILAVDSGGSGLRVVLGTAERGALGRRSSPVPVRTGARGIDPDHLMSQLTPLVRALTAETGVPRPATAVVGAAGLSTLGDALRAELPGALAREFGVRTTALVADAVTAFVGALGPRPGAVVAAGTGLIAIGTDLTAWQRADGWGHLLGDCGSGAWIGRAGLEAALRAYDGRPGGSAALLARAEERFGPMTGLPKLLYPRPDRPAVLASFAPQVAACAQDDPVAAGILRTAARHMAESAAAVCPAGGEPRIALTGGLFRMGDPLLVPLEGELSRLLPHALRVPAEGDPLDGAVRIATALATGTLTLPREERLFSVESLVNPL
;
A
#
# COMPACT_ATOMS: atom_id res chain seq x y z
N MET A 1 -39.91 6.27 66.57
CA MET A 1 -38.46 6.45 66.42
C MET A 1 -38.03 5.75 65.15
N THR A 2 -37.67 6.57 64.16
CA THR A 2 -36.99 6.28 62.88
C THR A 2 -35.58 5.69 63.13
N GLY A 3 -34.90 4.92 62.28
CA GLY A 3 -35.01 4.61 60.85
C GLY A 3 -33.97 3.54 60.44
N ALA A 4 -33.79 3.35 59.12
CA ALA A 4 -33.26 2.16 58.43
C ALA A 4 -31.86 2.31 57.77
N ALA A 5 -31.30 1.16 57.32
CA ALA A 5 -30.31 0.90 56.23
C ALA A 5 -28.89 1.52 56.33
N GLY A 6 -27.78 0.95 55.84
CA GLY A 6 -27.44 -0.22 55.01
C GLY A 6 -25.89 -0.35 54.90
N PRO A 7 -25.35 -1.34 54.16
CA PRO A 7 -23.91 -1.66 54.11
C PRO A 7 -23.16 -0.86 53.03
N GLY A 8 -21.88 -0.58 53.28
CA GLY A 8 -20.98 0.12 52.35
C GLY A 8 -20.27 -0.84 51.39
N ASP A 9 -20.44 -0.58 50.09
CA ASP A 9 -19.66 -1.20 49.02
C ASP A 9 -18.49 -0.30 48.62
N GLY A 10 -17.32 -0.92 48.49
CA GLY A 10 -16.05 -0.29 48.15
C GLY A 10 -16.01 0.23 46.72
N ALA A 11 -15.58 1.48 46.59
CA ALA A 11 -15.28 2.13 45.33
C ALA A 11 -14.02 1.53 44.69
N GLY A 12 -14.20 0.83 43.57
CA GLY A 12 -13.15 0.55 42.59
C GLY A 12 -13.40 1.39 41.34
N THR A 13 -12.87 2.61 41.30
CA THR A 13 -12.93 3.50 40.14
C THR A 13 -11.99 3.00 39.06
N GLY A 14 -12.51 2.17 38.14
CA GLY A 14 -11.87 1.95 36.84
C GLY A 14 -11.89 3.26 36.06
N ALA A 15 -10.70 3.81 35.78
CA ALA A 15 -10.56 5.02 34.99
C ALA A 15 -11.21 4.80 33.60
N ALA A 16 -12.27 5.55 33.33
CA ALA A 16 -12.87 5.64 32.01
C ALA A 16 -11.80 6.16 31.04
N VAL A 17 -11.36 5.30 30.13
CA VAL A 17 -10.53 5.69 28.99
C VAL A 17 -11.32 6.74 28.21
N GLY A 18 -10.76 7.95 28.11
CA GLY A 18 -11.41 9.12 27.53
C GLY A 18 -12.08 8.83 26.19
N SER A 19 -13.26 9.42 26.01
CA SER A 19 -14.16 9.33 24.86
C SER A 19 -13.60 10.02 23.62
N GLY A 20 -12.47 9.53 23.15
CA GLY A 20 -11.90 9.90 21.86
C GLY A 20 -12.76 9.40 20.71
N SER A 21 -12.85 10.16 19.62
CA SER A 21 -13.56 9.70 18.42
C SER A 21 -12.82 8.49 17.85
N GLY A 22 -13.46 7.32 17.87
CA GLY A 22 -12.85 6.08 17.40
C GLY A 22 -12.52 6.14 15.90
N ILE A 23 -11.36 5.61 15.53
CA ILE A 23 -10.90 5.53 14.14
C ILE A 23 -10.64 4.08 13.72
N LEU A 24 -11.01 3.74 12.49
CA LEU A 24 -10.70 2.49 11.81
C LEU A 24 -9.83 2.81 10.59
N ALA A 25 -8.65 2.22 10.50
CA ALA A 25 -7.77 2.35 9.34
C ALA A 25 -7.52 0.99 8.72
N VAL A 26 -7.71 0.89 7.41
CA VAL A 26 -7.60 -0.35 6.64
C VAL A 26 -6.65 -0.13 5.48
N ASP A 27 -5.75 -1.08 5.24
CA ASP A 27 -4.93 -1.17 4.04
C ASP A 27 -5.16 -2.53 3.36
N SER A 28 -5.78 -2.48 2.18
CA SER A 28 -6.13 -3.63 1.35
C SER A 28 -5.22 -3.69 0.13
N GLY A 29 -4.18 -4.51 0.20
CA GLY A 29 -3.18 -4.68 -0.85
C GLY A 29 -3.17 -6.07 -1.48
N GLY A 30 -2.35 -6.26 -2.50
CA GLY A 30 -2.22 -7.55 -3.19
C GLY A 30 -1.67 -8.70 -2.34
N SER A 31 -1.08 -8.40 -1.17
CA SER A 31 -0.56 -9.40 -0.23
C SER A 31 -1.49 -9.70 0.95
N GLY A 32 -2.65 -9.03 1.03
CA GLY A 32 -3.59 -9.19 2.14
C GLY A 32 -4.18 -7.89 2.66
N LEU A 33 -4.81 -7.99 3.83
CA LEU A 33 -5.56 -6.93 4.49
C LEU A 33 -4.92 -6.61 5.84
N ARG A 34 -4.66 -5.35 6.12
CA ARG A 34 -4.17 -4.86 7.42
C ARG A 34 -5.17 -3.90 8.02
N VAL A 35 -5.41 -4.01 9.32
CA VAL A 35 -6.45 -3.25 10.03
C VAL A 35 -5.89 -2.69 11.33
N VAL A 36 -6.17 -1.43 11.59
CA VAL A 36 -5.90 -0.74 12.85
C VAL A 36 -7.19 -0.17 13.41
N LEU A 37 -7.40 -0.36 14.71
CA LEU A 37 -8.44 0.32 15.48
C LEU A 37 -7.76 1.23 16.50
N GLY A 38 -8.31 2.43 16.68
CA GLY A 38 -7.73 3.42 17.57
C GLY A 38 -8.65 4.59 17.89
N THR A 39 -8.05 5.70 18.32
CA THR A 39 -8.78 6.96 18.61
C THR A 39 -8.06 8.13 17.96
N ALA A 40 -8.76 9.23 17.69
CA ALA A 40 -8.17 10.42 17.10
C ALA A 40 -7.02 11.01 17.96
N GLU A 41 -7.10 10.88 19.27
CA GLU A 41 -6.17 11.49 20.23
C GLU A 41 -4.92 10.62 20.43
N ARG A 42 -5.08 9.29 20.45
CA ARG A 42 -3.99 8.34 20.72
C ARG A 42 -3.45 7.65 19.47
N GLY A 43 -4.09 7.83 18.31
CA GLY A 43 -3.78 7.08 17.09
C GLY A 43 -4.10 5.59 17.24
N ALA A 44 -3.21 4.74 16.69
CA ALA A 44 -3.37 3.29 16.66
C ALA A 44 -3.32 2.65 18.07
N LEU A 45 -4.33 1.85 18.42
CA LEU A 45 -4.39 1.14 19.71
C LEU A 45 -4.27 -0.38 19.58
N GLY A 46 -4.66 -0.94 18.42
CA GLY A 46 -4.50 -2.35 18.11
C GLY A 46 -4.38 -2.55 16.61
N ARG A 47 -3.67 -3.62 16.22
CA ARG A 47 -3.47 -4.01 14.82
C ARG A 47 -3.76 -5.49 14.61
N ARG A 48 -4.36 -5.81 13.48
CA ARG A 48 -4.57 -7.18 12.98
C ARG A 48 -4.35 -7.23 11.47
N SER A 49 -4.19 -8.43 10.93
CA SER A 49 -4.04 -8.66 9.49
C SER A 49 -4.59 -10.00 9.04
N SER A 50 -4.97 -10.07 7.76
CA SER A 50 -5.26 -11.29 7.01
C SER A 50 -4.27 -11.40 5.85
N PRO A 51 -3.66 -12.56 5.59
CA PRO A 51 -2.79 -12.76 4.43
C PRO A 51 -3.57 -12.95 3.12
N VAL A 52 -4.91 -12.95 3.18
CA VAL A 52 -5.77 -13.20 2.01
C VAL A 52 -6.13 -11.87 1.35
N PRO A 53 -5.70 -11.60 0.11
CA PRO A 53 -6.10 -10.38 -0.58
C PRO A 53 -7.61 -10.37 -0.84
N VAL A 54 -8.18 -9.16 -0.88
CA VAL A 54 -9.58 -8.97 -1.27
C VAL A 54 -9.75 -9.40 -2.72
N ARG A 55 -10.91 -9.97 -3.04
CA ARG A 55 -11.17 -10.49 -4.38
C ARG A 55 -11.43 -9.33 -5.31
N THR A 56 -11.00 -9.49 -6.55
CA THR A 56 -11.34 -8.58 -7.65
C THR A 56 -12.11 -9.38 -8.69
N GLY A 57 -13.28 -8.91 -9.06
CA GLY A 57 -14.15 -9.53 -10.06
C GLY A 57 -14.62 -8.53 -11.12
N ALA A 58 -15.68 -8.88 -11.85
CA ALA A 58 -16.23 -8.03 -12.92
C ALA A 58 -16.69 -6.64 -12.44
N ARG A 59 -17.05 -6.50 -11.16
CA ARG A 59 -17.45 -5.23 -10.53
C ARG A 59 -16.28 -4.46 -9.89
N GLY A 60 -15.05 -4.95 -10.05
CA GLY A 60 -13.86 -4.42 -9.37
C GLY A 60 -13.60 -5.10 -8.03
N ILE A 61 -13.13 -4.33 -7.04
CA ILE A 61 -12.83 -4.80 -5.68
C ILE A 61 -14.14 -5.22 -4.99
N ASP A 62 -14.21 -6.46 -4.50
CA ASP A 62 -15.39 -7.08 -3.90
C ASP A 62 -15.67 -6.52 -2.48
N PRO A 63 -16.70 -5.66 -2.29
CA PRO A 63 -17.00 -5.05 -0.99
C PRO A 63 -17.46 -6.08 0.04
N ASP A 64 -18.20 -7.12 -0.38
CA ASP A 64 -18.70 -8.17 0.51
C ASP A 64 -17.55 -9.02 1.05
N HIS A 65 -16.57 -9.35 0.18
CA HIS A 65 -15.38 -10.07 0.62
C HIS A 65 -14.50 -9.23 1.53
N LEU A 66 -14.36 -7.92 1.28
CA LEU A 66 -13.67 -7.02 2.20
C LEU A 66 -14.37 -7.04 3.57
N MET A 67 -15.70 -6.87 3.61
CA MET A 67 -16.47 -6.85 4.86
C MET A 67 -16.39 -8.19 5.61
N SER A 68 -16.47 -9.33 4.92
CA SER A 68 -16.37 -10.64 5.58
C SER A 68 -15.01 -10.89 6.24
N GLN A 69 -13.94 -10.27 5.71
CA GLN A 69 -12.63 -10.25 6.37
C GLN A 69 -12.54 -9.19 7.47
N LEU A 70 -13.09 -7.98 7.27
CA LEU A 70 -13.01 -6.88 8.24
C LEU A 70 -13.78 -7.19 9.53
N THR A 71 -14.99 -7.72 9.45
CA THR A 71 -15.86 -7.97 10.61
C THR A 71 -15.19 -8.76 11.74
N PRO A 72 -14.62 -9.95 11.52
CA PRO A 72 -13.95 -10.68 12.61
C PRO A 72 -12.72 -9.93 13.15
N LEU A 73 -11.95 -9.24 12.30
CA LEU A 73 -10.76 -8.49 12.72
C LEU A 73 -11.11 -7.28 13.59
N VAL A 74 -12.13 -6.50 13.19
CA VAL A 74 -12.60 -5.33 13.93
C VAL A 74 -13.23 -5.75 15.25
N ARG A 75 -14.05 -6.81 15.30
CA ARG A 75 -14.63 -7.31 16.55
C ARG A 75 -13.55 -7.74 17.56
N ALA A 76 -12.52 -8.44 17.10
CA ALA A 76 -11.38 -8.81 17.94
C ALA A 76 -10.62 -7.57 18.45
N LEU A 77 -10.40 -6.57 17.59
CA LEU A 77 -9.74 -5.33 17.96
C LEU A 77 -10.58 -4.50 18.95
N THR A 78 -11.90 -4.47 18.81
CA THR A 78 -12.81 -3.81 19.76
C THR A 78 -12.70 -4.44 21.14
N ALA A 79 -12.67 -5.77 21.22
CA ALA A 79 -12.51 -6.49 22.48
C ALA A 79 -11.14 -6.22 23.14
N GLU A 80 -10.07 -6.09 22.35
CA GLU A 80 -8.71 -5.83 22.85
C GLU A 80 -8.50 -4.37 23.28
N THR A 81 -8.94 -3.42 22.46
CA THR A 81 -8.63 -1.99 22.63
C THR A 81 -9.65 -1.24 23.49
N GLY A 82 -10.85 -1.82 23.68
CA GLY A 82 -11.96 -1.16 24.34
C GLY A 82 -12.58 -0.02 23.55
N VAL A 83 -12.23 0.17 22.27
CA VAL A 83 -12.84 1.17 21.38
C VAL A 83 -14.14 0.60 20.79
N PRO A 84 -15.32 1.01 21.27
CA PRO A 84 -16.55 0.29 20.97
C PRO A 84 -17.09 0.57 19.57
N ARG A 85 -16.87 1.78 19.03
CA ARG A 85 -17.37 2.18 17.70
C ARG A 85 -16.43 3.17 17.02
N PRO A 86 -15.80 2.83 15.88
CA PRO A 86 -15.08 3.81 15.09
C PRO A 86 -16.08 4.73 14.39
N ALA A 87 -16.07 6.02 14.71
CA ALA A 87 -16.91 7.00 14.02
C ALA A 87 -16.37 7.34 12.62
N THR A 88 -15.05 7.21 12.43
CA THR A 88 -14.36 7.47 11.16
C THR A 88 -13.64 6.22 10.68
N ALA A 89 -13.86 5.82 9.43
CA ALA A 89 -13.13 4.75 8.78
C ALA A 89 -12.38 5.26 7.55
N VAL A 90 -11.14 4.81 7.37
CA VAL A 90 -10.34 5.03 6.16
C VAL A 90 -9.95 3.69 5.59
N VAL A 91 -10.26 3.47 4.31
CA VAL A 91 -9.90 2.26 3.59
C VAL A 91 -8.99 2.63 2.42
N GLY A 92 -7.70 2.36 2.61
CA GLY A 92 -6.69 2.31 1.56
C GLY A 92 -6.87 1.03 0.74
N ALA A 93 -7.02 1.12 -0.58
CA ALA A 93 -7.18 -0.07 -1.41
C ALA A 93 -6.40 -0.01 -2.73
N ALA A 94 -5.66 -1.08 -3.00
CA ALA A 94 -4.98 -1.27 -4.28
C ALA A 94 -5.99 -1.39 -5.41
N GLY A 95 -5.79 -0.61 -6.46
CA GLY A 95 -6.69 -0.57 -7.61
C GLY A 95 -7.97 0.25 -7.41
N LEU A 96 -8.14 0.97 -6.28
CA LEU A 96 -9.33 1.79 -6.04
C LEU A 96 -9.61 2.79 -7.18
N SER A 97 -8.56 3.38 -7.76
CA SER A 97 -8.67 4.39 -8.82
C SER A 97 -9.32 3.88 -10.11
N THR A 98 -9.24 2.58 -10.38
CA THR A 98 -9.73 1.95 -11.62
C THR A 98 -10.81 0.90 -11.38
N LEU A 99 -10.83 0.26 -10.21
CA LEU A 99 -11.66 -0.89 -9.86
C LEU A 99 -12.50 -0.63 -8.60
N GLY A 100 -12.63 0.63 -8.20
CA GLY A 100 -13.24 1.02 -6.92
C GLY A 100 -14.74 1.30 -6.94
N ASP A 101 -15.43 1.22 -8.08
CA ASP A 101 -16.81 1.73 -8.21
C ASP A 101 -17.80 1.01 -7.29
N ALA A 102 -17.76 -0.34 -7.25
CA ALA A 102 -18.57 -1.11 -6.30
C ALA A 102 -18.21 -0.79 -4.84
N LEU A 103 -16.91 -0.61 -4.56
CA LEU A 103 -16.43 -0.26 -3.23
C LEU A 103 -16.96 1.11 -2.79
N ARG A 104 -16.94 2.11 -3.68
CA ARG A 104 -17.50 3.45 -3.43
C ARG A 104 -18.99 3.42 -3.17
N ALA A 105 -19.73 2.63 -3.94
CA ALA A 105 -21.19 2.57 -3.82
C ALA A 105 -21.67 1.83 -2.56
N GLU A 106 -20.97 0.77 -2.13
CA GLU A 106 -21.51 -0.18 -1.15
C GLU A 106 -20.83 -0.13 0.21
N LEU A 107 -19.53 0.16 0.25
CA LEU A 107 -18.74 0.02 1.48
C LEU A 107 -19.13 1.02 2.59
N PRO A 108 -19.38 2.32 2.31
CA PRO A 108 -19.78 3.27 3.35
C PRO A 108 -21.05 2.82 4.10
N GLY A 109 -22.07 2.36 3.37
CA GLY A 109 -23.31 1.83 3.96
C GLY A 109 -23.11 0.50 4.70
N ALA A 110 -22.19 -0.35 4.26
CA ALA A 110 -21.84 -1.59 4.98
C ALA A 110 -21.12 -1.30 6.30
N LEU A 111 -20.12 -0.40 6.29
CA LEU A 111 -19.38 0.03 7.48
C LEU A 111 -20.28 0.73 8.50
N ALA A 112 -21.22 1.55 8.03
CA ALA A 112 -22.19 2.21 8.89
C ALA A 112 -23.12 1.22 9.59
N ARG A 113 -23.67 0.24 8.85
CA ARG A 113 -24.56 -0.78 9.43
C ARG A 113 -23.85 -1.71 10.40
N GLU A 114 -22.64 -2.16 10.08
CA GLU A 114 -21.93 -3.16 10.90
C GLU A 114 -21.21 -2.53 12.10
N PHE A 115 -20.60 -1.35 11.94
CA PHE A 115 -19.72 -0.76 12.97
C PHE A 115 -20.17 0.62 13.47
N GLY A 116 -21.22 1.21 12.91
CA GLY A 116 -21.67 2.56 13.27
C GLY A 116 -20.75 3.68 12.76
N VAL A 117 -19.97 3.41 11.71
CA VAL A 117 -19.13 4.42 11.05
C VAL A 117 -20.02 5.52 10.46
N ARG A 118 -19.66 6.78 10.71
CA ARG A 118 -20.39 7.96 10.22
C ARG A 118 -19.67 8.66 9.08
N THR A 119 -18.34 8.59 9.08
CA THR A 119 -17.48 9.15 8.03
C THR A 119 -16.60 8.05 7.48
N THR A 120 -16.72 7.78 6.18
CA THR A 120 -15.87 6.82 5.46
C THR A 120 -15.04 7.58 4.44
N ALA A 121 -13.73 7.36 4.43
CA ALA A 121 -12.90 7.76 3.31
C ALA A 121 -12.36 6.53 2.57
N LEU A 122 -12.49 6.55 1.25
CA LEU A 122 -11.90 5.55 0.37
C LEU A 122 -10.74 6.19 -0.34
N VAL A 123 -9.57 5.58 -0.17
CA VAL A 123 -8.30 6.17 -0.56
C VAL A 123 -7.52 5.16 -1.40
N ALA A 124 -6.96 5.62 -2.53
CA ALA A 124 -6.06 4.77 -3.30
C ALA A 124 -4.84 4.42 -2.45
N ASP A 125 -4.37 3.18 -2.55
CA ASP A 125 -3.17 2.70 -1.86
C ASP A 125 -1.95 3.60 -2.11
N ALA A 126 -1.82 4.19 -3.31
CA ALA A 126 -0.78 5.17 -3.61
C ALA A 126 -0.87 6.41 -2.70
N VAL A 127 -2.07 6.93 -2.43
CA VAL A 127 -2.26 8.09 -1.55
C VAL A 127 -2.00 7.71 -0.09
N THR A 128 -2.44 6.55 0.37
CA THR A 128 -2.08 6.12 1.73
C THR A 128 -0.59 5.86 1.87
N ALA A 129 0.07 5.29 0.86
CA ALA A 129 1.52 5.15 0.80
C ALA A 129 2.23 6.52 0.85
N PHE A 130 1.72 7.51 0.12
CA PHE A 130 2.23 8.89 0.16
C PHE A 130 2.17 9.46 1.56
N VAL A 131 0.99 9.42 2.19
CA VAL A 131 0.76 10.01 3.51
C VAL A 131 1.52 9.26 4.60
N GLY A 132 1.67 7.95 4.47
CA GLY A 132 2.50 7.15 5.37
C GLY A 132 3.96 7.55 5.29
N ALA A 133 4.50 7.70 4.08
CA ALA A 133 5.90 8.00 3.87
C ALA A 133 6.27 9.46 4.13
N LEU A 134 5.44 10.42 3.72
CA LEU A 134 5.74 11.85 3.75
C LEU A 134 4.80 12.68 4.63
N GLY A 135 3.66 12.15 5.08
CA GLY A 135 2.63 12.96 5.73
C GLY A 135 2.05 14.03 4.78
N PRO A 136 1.43 15.10 5.30
CA PRO A 136 0.84 16.17 4.49
C PRO A 136 1.90 17.20 4.08
N ARG A 137 2.92 16.78 3.34
CA ARG A 137 4.01 17.66 2.87
C ARG A 137 4.20 17.52 1.36
N PRO A 138 4.51 18.60 0.63
CA PRO A 138 4.79 18.53 -0.80
C PRO A 138 5.93 17.55 -1.11
N GLY A 139 5.77 16.76 -2.17
CA GLY A 139 6.76 15.77 -2.55
C GLY A 139 6.26 14.70 -3.51
N ALA A 140 7.05 13.64 -3.64
CA ALA A 140 6.76 12.46 -4.42
C ALA A 140 7.12 11.18 -3.65
N VAL A 141 6.36 10.12 -3.87
CA VAL A 141 6.60 8.79 -3.31
C VAL A 141 6.58 7.77 -4.42
N VAL A 142 7.64 6.97 -4.50
CA VAL A 142 7.68 5.77 -5.33
C VAL A 142 7.32 4.58 -4.45
N ALA A 143 6.16 3.99 -4.72
CA ALA A 143 5.73 2.76 -4.08
C ALA A 143 6.05 1.57 -5.00
N ALA A 144 6.97 0.70 -4.58
CA ALA A 144 7.44 -0.42 -5.38
C ALA A 144 7.37 -1.76 -4.62
N GLY A 145 6.70 -2.72 -5.24
CA GLY A 145 6.51 -4.09 -4.74
C GLY A 145 6.38 -5.04 -5.93
N THR A 146 5.31 -5.83 -5.96
CA THR A 146 4.96 -6.60 -7.15
C THR A 146 4.73 -5.69 -8.35
N GLY A 147 3.99 -4.59 -8.16
CA GLY A 147 3.83 -3.50 -9.14
C GLY A 147 4.62 -2.25 -8.74
N LEU A 148 4.43 -1.16 -9.47
CA LEU A 148 5.08 0.12 -9.21
C LEU A 148 4.15 1.28 -9.54
N ILE A 149 4.15 2.29 -8.68
CA ILE A 149 3.48 3.57 -8.92
C ILE A 149 4.30 4.71 -8.31
N ALA A 150 4.38 5.84 -9.00
CA ALA A 150 4.84 7.09 -8.42
C ALA A 150 3.66 8.04 -8.24
N ILE A 151 3.56 8.63 -7.06
CA ILE A 151 2.53 9.63 -6.75
C ILE A 151 3.18 10.85 -6.11
N GLY A 152 2.75 12.03 -6.53
CA GLY A 152 3.25 13.29 -6.02
C GLY A 152 2.15 14.31 -5.83
N THR A 153 2.42 15.31 -5.01
CA THR A 153 1.50 16.42 -4.79
C THR A 153 2.26 17.63 -4.24
N ASP A 154 1.81 18.82 -4.62
CA ASP A 154 2.15 20.10 -4.00
C ASP A 154 1.13 20.51 -2.92
N LEU A 155 0.26 19.57 -2.52
CA LEU A 155 -0.93 19.73 -1.68
C LEU A 155 -2.12 20.46 -2.33
N THR A 156 -2.02 20.83 -3.62
CA THR A 156 -3.14 21.41 -4.38
C THR A 156 -3.79 20.39 -5.32
N ALA A 157 -2.98 19.50 -5.92
CA ALA A 157 -3.46 18.44 -6.80
C ALA A 157 -2.57 17.19 -6.68
N TRP A 158 -3.13 16.04 -7.05
CA TRP A 158 -2.36 14.81 -7.18
C TRP A 158 -1.78 14.69 -8.58
N GLN A 159 -0.57 14.14 -8.65
CA GLN A 159 0.09 13.72 -9.87
C GLN A 159 0.43 12.24 -9.74
N ARG A 160 0.20 11.48 -10.80
CA ARG A 160 0.47 10.04 -10.84
C ARG A 160 1.23 9.71 -12.11
N ALA A 161 2.27 8.88 -11.95
CA ALA A 161 2.98 8.24 -13.05
C ALA A 161 3.03 6.73 -12.80
N ASP A 162 2.91 5.99 -13.90
CA ASP A 162 2.89 4.54 -13.91
C ASP A 162 1.72 3.92 -13.09
N GLY A 163 1.84 2.67 -12.64
CA GLY A 163 0.78 1.92 -11.98
C GLY A 163 -0.30 1.43 -12.94
N TRP A 164 0.06 1.19 -14.20
CA TRP A 164 -0.86 0.67 -15.23
C TRP A 164 -0.91 -0.86 -15.25
N GLY A 165 -0.25 -1.51 -14.30
CA GLY A 165 -0.19 -2.97 -14.19
C GLY A 165 0.93 -3.58 -15.02
N HIS A 166 1.41 -4.74 -14.59
CA HIS A 166 2.56 -5.47 -15.15
C HIS A 166 2.62 -5.70 -16.67
N LEU A 167 1.51 -5.51 -17.41
CA LEU A 167 1.47 -5.62 -18.87
C LEU A 167 1.70 -4.29 -19.59
N LEU A 168 1.24 -3.18 -19.01
CA LEU A 168 1.20 -1.86 -19.65
C LEU A 168 2.12 -0.84 -18.96
N GLY A 169 2.63 -1.18 -17.78
CA GLY A 169 3.50 -0.34 -16.98
C GLY A 169 4.14 -1.17 -15.86
N ASP A 170 4.08 -0.65 -14.64
CA ASP A 170 4.82 -1.11 -13.46
C ASP A 170 6.32 -1.21 -13.78
N CYS A 171 6.86 -0.24 -14.52
CA CYS A 171 8.22 -0.27 -15.03
C CYS A 171 9.22 -0.18 -13.88
N GLY A 172 10.10 -1.18 -13.79
CA GLY A 172 11.04 -1.32 -12.66
C GLY A 172 10.47 -2.01 -11.43
N SER A 173 9.17 -2.35 -11.38
CA SER A 173 8.60 -3.17 -10.31
C SER A 173 9.25 -4.55 -10.16
N GLY A 174 8.92 -5.26 -9.08
CA GLY A 174 9.32 -6.65 -8.92
C GLY A 174 8.88 -7.53 -10.10
N ALA A 175 7.64 -7.39 -10.56
CA ALA A 175 7.14 -8.16 -11.71
C ALA A 175 7.95 -7.84 -12.98
N TRP A 176 8.30 -6.57 -13.18
CA TRP A 176 9.14 -6.15 -14.30
C TRP A 176 10.56 -6.74 -14.20
N ILE A 177 11.22 -6.62 -13.04
CA ILE A 177 12.58 -7.13 -12.79
C ILE A 177 12.61 -8.64 -12.97
N GLY A 178 11.66 -9.36 -12.36
CA GLY A 178 11.57 -10.80 -12.46
C GLY A 178 11.29 -11.29 -13.89
N ARG A 179 10.41 -10.60 -14.63
CA ARG A 179 10.19 -10.87 -16.06
C ARG A 179 11.47 -10.68 -16.87
N ALA A 180 12.17 -9.56 -16.69
CA ALA A 180 13.42 -9.29 -17.39
C ALA A 180 14.51 -10.35 -17.06
N GLY A 181 14.57 -10.79 -15.80
CA GLY A 181 15.46 -11.87 -15.38
C GLY A 181 15.13 -13.21 -16.02
N LEU A 182 13.85 -13.58 -16.08
CA LEU A 182 13.39 -14.81 -16.74
C LEU A 182 13.59 -14.75 -18.26
N GLU A 183 13.43 -13.58 -18.88
CA GLU A 183 13.77 -13.37 -20.28
C GLU A 183 15.26 -13.59 -20.52
N ALA A 184 16.14 -13.03 -19.69
CA ALA A 184 17.58 -13.26 -19.77
C ALA A 184 17.96 -14.74 -19.58
N ALA A 185 17.28 -15.46 -18.68
CA ALA A 185 17.42 -16.90 -18.51
C ALA A 185 17.03 -17.67 -19.80
N LEU A 186 15.87 -17.36 -20.37
CA LEU A 186 15.40 -17.98 -21.62
C LEU A 186 16.33 -17.68 -22.80
N ARG A 187 16.90 -16.47 -22.87
CA ARG A 187 17.90 -16.14 -23.90
C ARG A 187 19.15 -17.00 -23.75
N ALA A 188 19.61 -17.29 -22.54
CA ALA A 188 20.74 -18.21 -22.32
C ALA A 188 20.38 -19.63 -22.75
N TYR A 189 19.17 -20.09 -22.42
CA TYR A 189 18.64 -21.40 -22.85
C TYR A 189 18.61 -21.52 -24.38
N ASP A 190 18.15 -20.48 -25.08
CA ASP A 190 18.08 -20.43 -26.54
C ASP A 190 19.44 -20.23 -27.24
N GLY A 191 20.52 -19.95 -26.49
CA GLY A 191 21.82 -19.54 -27.05
C GLY A 191 21.81 -18.14 -27.67
N ARG A 192 20.88 -17.27 -27.28
CA ARG A 192 20.72 -15.91 -27.79
C ARG A 192 21.64 -14.92 -27.05
N PRO A 193 22.17 -13.88 -27.71
CA PRO A 193 22.99 -12.84 -27.07
C PRO A 193 22.26 -12.17 -25.90
N GLY A 194 22.96 -11.68 -24.88
CA GLY A 194 22.33 -11.02 -23.73
C GLY A 194 21.56 -11.97 -22.79
N GLY A 195 21.83 -13.27 -22.90
CA GLY A 195 21.40 -14.24 -21.90
C GLY A 195 22.32 -14.30 -20.68
N SER A 196 21.81 -14.83 -19.57
CA SER A 196 22.60 -15.12 -18.37
C SER A 196 22.49 -16.58 -17.95
N ALA A 197 23.63 -17.27 -17.89
CA ALA A 197 23.71 -18.63 -17.38
C ALA A 197 23.40 -18.73 -15.88
N ALA A 198 23.77 -17.70 -15.10
CA ALA A 198 23.48 -17.64 -13.67
C ALA A 198 21.97 -17.52 -13.42
N LEU A 199 21.29 -16.61 -14.15
CA LEU A 199 19.84 -16.47 -14.06
C LEU A 199 19.10 -17.70 -14.59
N LEU A 200 19.64 -18.38 -15.62
CA LEU A 200 19.11 -19.66 -16.09
C LEU A 200 19.13 -20.71 -14.97
N ALA A 201 20.28 -20.92 -14.33
CA ALA A 201 20.40 -21.88 -13.24
C ALA A 201 19.44 -21.57 -12.08
N ARG A 202 19.30 -20.29 -11.69
CA ARG A 202 18.35 -19.85 -10.66
C ARG A 202 16.89 -20.02 -11.07
N ALA A 203 16.57 -19.81 -12.34
CA ALA A 203 15.22 -19.99 -12.86
C ALA A 203 14.84 -21.47 -12.86
N GLU A 204 15.75 -22.36 -13.27
CA GLU A 204 15.54 -23.80 -13.24
C GLU A 204 15.41 -24.36 -11.83
N GLU A 205 16.23 -23.87 -10.89
CA GLU A 205 16.13 -24.20 -9.46
C GLU A 205 14.74 -23.86 -8.90
N ARG A 206 14.16 -22.73 -9.33
CA ARG A 206 12.90 -22.21 -8.79
C ARG A 206 11.65 -22.76 -9.48
N PHE A 207 11.68 -22.88 -10.80
CA PHE A 207 10.49 -23.16 -11.62
C PHE A 207 10.55 -24.52 -12.34
N GLY A 208 11.67 -25.24 -12.21
CA GLY A 208 11.95 -26.43 -12.99
C GLY A 208 12.40 -26.09 -14.42
N PRO A 209 12.43 -27.08 -15.33
CA PRO A 209 12.94 -26.90 -16.69
C PRO A 209 12.28 -25.72 -17.40
N MET A 210 13.08 -24.87 -18.06
CA MET A 210 12.59 -23.62 -18.67
C MET A 210 11.49 -23.85 -19.73
N THR A 211 11.49 -25.00 -20.40
CA THR A 211 10.45 -25.41 -21.35
C THR A 211 9.05 -25.52 -20.73
N GLY A 212 8.97 -25.74 -19.40
CA GLY A 212 7.72 -25.80 -18.65
C GLY A 212 7.18 -24.44 -18.18
N LEU A 213 8.00 -23.38 -18.21
CA LEU A 213 7.66 -22.07 -17.66
C LEU A 213 6.38 -21.45 -18.25
N PRO A 214 6.13 -21.50 -19.60
CA PRO A 214 4.89 -20.99 -20.17
C PRO A 214 3.63 -21.68 -19.61
N LYS A 215 3.68 -23.02 -19.44
CA LYS A 215 2.58 -23.81 -18.89
C LYS A 215 2.31 -23.47 -17.43
N LEU A 216 3.36 -23.15 -16.66
CA LEU A 216 3.25 -22.72 -15.27
C LEU A 216 2.65 -21.32 -15.15
N LEU A 217 3.01 -20.39 -16.04
CA LEU A 217 2.70 -18.97 -15.91
C LEU A 217 1.35 -18.57 -16.54
N TYR A 218 1.05 -19.03 -17.76
CA TYR A 218 -0.10 -18.53 -18.52
C TYR A 218 -1.47 -18.80 -17.86
N PRO A 219 -1.76 -19.96 -17.25
CA PRO A 219 -3.09 -20.20 -16.67
C PRO A 219 -3.35 -19.41 -15.38
N ARG A 220 -2.32 -18.85 -14.75
CA ARG A 220 -2.39 -18.29 -13.41
C ARG A 220 -3.04 -16.91 -13.39
N PRO A 221 -3.90 -16.59 -12.42
CA PRO A 221 -4.39 -15.23 -12.21
C PRO A 221 -3.36 -14.33 -11.49
N ASP A 222 -2.42 -14.92 -10.76
CA ASP A 222 -1.39 -14.25 -9.96
C ASP A 222 -0.03 -14.12 -10.69
N ARG A 223 -0.02 -14.12 -12.03
CA ARG A 223 1.19 -13.99 -12.86
C ARG A 223 2.15 -12.89 -12.39
N PRO A 224 1.72 -11.65 -12.09
CA PRO A 224 2.65 -10.62 -11.64
C PRO A 224 3.35 -10.98 -10.33
N ALA A 225 2.67 -11.66 -9.40
CA ALA A 225 3.29 -12.12 -8.17
C ALA A 225 4.33 -13.23 -8.44
N VAL A 226 4.03 -14.16 -9.35
CA VAL A 226 4.98 -15.21 -9.76
C VAL A 226 6.22 -14.60 -10.39
N LEU A 227 6.05 -13.64 -11.31
CA LEU A 227 7.17 -12.91 -11.92
C LEU A 227 7.98 -12.17 -10.85
N ALA A 228 7.32 -11.38 -10.01
CA ALA A 228 7.97 -10.62 -8.94
C ALA A 228 8.75 -11.49 -7.97
N SER A 229 8.30 -12.72 -7.78
CA SER A 229 8.97 -13.69 -6.92
C SER A 229 10.39 -14.03 -7.38
N PHE A 230 10.73 -13.82 -8.66
CA PHE A 230 12.07 -14.03 -9.21
C PHE A 230 13.00 -12.80 -9.05
N ALA A 231 12.49 -11.61 -8.76
CA ALA A 231 13.31 -10.40 -8.63
C ALA A 231 14.46 -10.51 -7.59
N PRO A 232 14.29 -11.16 -6.42
CA PRO A 232 15.39 -11.36 -5.47
C PRO A 232 16.54 -12.20 -6.05
N GLN A 233 16.27 -13.12 -6.97
CA GLN A 233 17.31 -13.91 -7.62
C GLN A 233 18.12 -13.05 -8.60
N VAL A 234 17.45 -12.13 -9.29
CA VAL A 234 18.14 -11.12 -10.13
C VAL A 234 19.06 -10.25 -9.26
N ALA A 235 18.56 -9.77 -8.11
CA ALA A 235 19.39 -9.01 -7.17
C ALA A 235 20.59 -9.80 -6.64
N ALA A 236 20.39 -11.07 -6.28
CA ALA A 236 21.47 -11.92 -5.78
C ALA A 236 22.56 -12.18 -6.83
N CYS A 237 22.23 -12.22 -8.12
CA CYS A 237 23.22 -12.38 -9.19
C CYS A 237 23.93 -11.08 -9.59
N ALA A 238 23.38 -9.90 -9.25
CA ALA A 238 23.84 -8.63 -9.80
C ALA A 238 25.29 -8.23 -9.44
N GLN A 239 25.87 -8.82 -8.39
CA GLN A 239 27.27 -8.55 -8.04
C GLN A 239 28.23 -9.14 -9.09
N ASP A 240 27.95 -10.34 -9.58
CA ASP A 240 28.88 -11.11 -10.42
C ASP A 240 28.36 -11.30 -11.87
N ASP A 241 27.11 -10.92 -12.12
CA ASP A 241 26.46 -11.02 -13.44
C ASP A 241 26.09 -9.62 -14.00
N PRO A 242 26.78 -9.16 -15.07
CA PRO A 242 26.53 -7.85 -15.66
C PRO A 242 25.14 -7.72 -16.30
N VAL A 243 24.51 -8.82 -16.72
CA VAL A 243 23.14 -8.82 -17.26
C VAL A 243 22.16 -8.54 -16.14
N ALA A 244 22.29 -9.25 -15.01
CA ALA A 244 21.47 -9.01 -13.82
C ALA A 244 21.65 -7.57 -13.29
N ALA A 245 22.89 -7.09 -13.20
CA ALA A 245 23.17 -5.71 -12.83
C ALA A 245 22.54 -4.69 -13.79
N GLY A 246 22.56 -4.98 -15.10
CA GLY A 246 21.95 -4.15 -16.14
C GLY A 246 20.42 -4.06 -16.02
N ILE A 247 19.77 -5.15 -15.63
CA ILE A 247 18.32 -5.19 -15.37
C ILE A 247 17.99 -4.25 -14.20
N LEU A 248 18.73 -4.31 -13.09
CA LEU A 248 18.48 -3.45 -11.93
C LEU A 248 18.76 -1.98 -12.21
N ARG A 249 19.81 -1.65 -12.97
CA ARG A 249 20.06 -0.28 -13.43
C ARG A 249 18.91 0.25 -14.28
N THR A 250 18.37 -0.57 -15.18
CA THR A 250 17.24 -0.19 -16.02
C THR A 250 15.97 0.00 -15.18
N ALA A 251 15.73 -0.88 -14.21
CA ALA A 251 14.62 -0.74 -13.26
C ALA A 251 14.73 0.57 -12.49
N ALA A 252 15.89 0.85 -11.89
CA ALA A 252 16.19 2.09 -11.18
C ALA A 252 15.91 3.34 -12.01
N ARG A 253 16.35 3.36 -13.28
CA ARG A 253 16.05 4.47 -14.20
C ARG A 253 14.55 4.67 -14.40
N HIS A 254 13.80 3.60 -14.65
CA HIS A 254 12.34 3.68 -14.79
C HIS A 254 11.65 4.24 -13.54
N MET A 255 12.08 3.82 -12.35
CA MET A 255 11.53 4.37 -11.09
C MET A 255 11.81 5.87 -10.96
N ALA A 256 13.02 6.30 -11.28
CA ALA A 256 13.42 7.71 -11.20
C ALA A 256 12.70 8.57 -12.24
N GLU A 257 12.48 8.06 -13.46
CA GLU A 257 11.66 8.72 -14.49
C GLU A 257 10.21 8.91 -14.00
N SER A 258 9.61 7.87 -13.41
CA SER A 258 8.27 7.96 -12.82
C SER A 258 8.22 8.95 -11.65
N ALA A 259 9.24 8.96 -10.78
CA ALA A 259 9.35 9.95 -9.70
C ALA A 259 9.44 11.37 -10.27
N ALA A 260 10.25 11.57 -11.32
CA ALA A 260 10.45 12.89 -11.91
C ALA A 260 9.21 13.44 -12.58
N ALA A 261 8.38 12.56 -13.16
CA ALA A 261 7.11 12.95 -13.78
C ALA A 261 6.07 13.49 -12.78
N VAL A 262 6.17 13.14 -11.49
CA VAL A 262 5.19 13.54 -10.45
C VAL A 262 5.75 14.48 -9.39
N CYS A 263 7.07 14.71 -9.38
CA CYS A 263 7.70 15.56 -8.39
C CYS A 263 7.30 17.02 -8.61
N PRO A 264 6.83 17.76 -7.59
CA PRO A 264 6.54 19.18 -7.72
C PRO A 264 7.75 19.97 -8.18
N ALA A 265 7.59 20.85 -9.18
CA ALA A 265 8.70 21.63 -9.74
C ALA A 265 9.18 22.78 -8.83
N GLY A 266 8.36 23.20 -7.86
CA GLY A 266 8.64 24.32 -6.97
C GLY A 266 9.05 23.90 -5.56
N GLY A 267 9.89 24.72 -4.92
CA GLY A 267 10.37 24.50 -3.56
C GLY A 267 11.44 23.40 -3.45
N GLU A 268 11.49 22.75 -2.30
CA GLU A 268 12.37 21.61 -2.01
C GLU A 268 11.48 20.38 -1.73
N PRO A 269 10.92 19.75 -2.77
CA PRO A 269 10.01 18.62 -2.61
C PRO A 269 10.74 17.43 -1.97
N ARG A 270 10.05 16.70 -1.10
CA ARG A 270 10.60 15.48 -0.51
C ARG A 270 10.36 14.28 -1.43
N ILE A 271 11.33 13.37 -1.52
CA ILE A 271 11.17 12.09 -2.19
C ILE A 271 11.35 10.95 -1.20
N ALA A 272 10.34 10.09 -1.07
CA ALA A 272 10.43 8.85 -0.32
C ALA A 272 10.24 7.62 -1.21
N LEU A 273 10.84 6.51 -0.79
CA LEU A 273 10.69 5.20 -1.40
C LEU A 273 9.99 4.28 -0.40
N THR A 274 8.96 3.56 -0.82
CA THR A 274 8.21 2.65 0.05
C THR A 274 7.82 1.35 -0.66
N GLY A 275 7.63 0.28 0.09
CA GLY A 275 7.28 -1.04 -0.44
C GLY A 275 8.41 -2.07 -0.37
N GLY A 276 8.02 -3.34 -0.46
CA GLY A 276 8.90 -4.48 -0.17
C GLY A 276 10.06 -4.66 -1.14
N LEU A 277 9.98 -4.08 -2.35
CA LEU A 277 11.01 -4.24 -3.38
C LEU A 277 12.35 -3.63 -2.95
N PHE A 278 12.32 -2.53 -2.20
CA PHE A 278 13.51 -1.83 -1.75
C PHE A 278 14.32 -2.60 -0.69
N ARG A 279 13.78 -3.71 -0.15
CA ARG A 279 14.54 -4.64 0.71
C ARG A 279 15.62 -5.43 -0.05
N MET A 280 15.66 -5.34 -1.38
CA MET A 280 16.78 -5.88 -2.16
C MET A 280 18.11 -5.16 -1.86
N GLY A 281 18.07 -3.98 -1.23
CA GLY A 281 19.26 -3.26 -0.79
C GLY A 281 20.05 -2.65 -1.94
N ASP A 282 21.35 -2.52 -1.74
CA ASP A 282 22.29 -1.81 -2.61
C ASP A 282 22.20 -2.15 -4.10
N PRO A 283 21.99 -3.42 -4.52
CA PRO A 283 21.83 -3.75 -5.94
C PRO A 283 20.77 -2.94 -6.68
N LEU A 284 19.71 -2.50 -5.98
CA LEU A 284 18.67 -1.62 -6.53
C LEU A 284 18.79 -0.18 -6.01
N LEU A 285 19.09 0.00 -4.72
CA LEU A 285 19.07 1.33 -4.08
C LEU A 285 20.19 2.24 -4.61
N VAL A 286 21.40 1.72 -4.82
CA VAL A 286 22.53 2.52 -5.32
C VAL A 286 22.28 3.09 -6.72
N PRO A 287 21.90 2.29 -7.74
CA PRO A 287 21.60 2.85 -9.06
C PRO A 287 20.37 3.77 -9.04
N LEU A 288 19.37 3.49 -8.19
CA LEU A 288 18.20 4.35 -8.05
C LEU A 288 18.56 5.72 -7.46
N GLU A 289 19.41 5.76 -6.44
CA GLU A 289 19.86 7.01 -5.85
C GLU A 289 20.67 7.85 -6.84
N GLY A 290 21.51 7.22 -7.67
CA GLY A 290 22.20 7.88 -8.77
C GLY A 290 21.23 8.52 -9.78
N GLU A 291 20.20 7.79 -10.21
CA GLU A 291 19.21 8.30 -11.18
C GLU A 291 18.31 9.39 -10.59
N LEU A 292 17.89 9.25 -9.32
CA LEU A 292 17.12 10.28 -8.63
C LEU A 292 17.93 11.56 -8.45
N SER A 293 19.20 11.47 -8.05
CA SER A 293 20.08 12.63 -7.92
C SER A 293 20.30 13.34 -9.26
N ARG A 294 20.36 12.57 -10.36
CA ARG A 294 20.53 13.08 -11.71
C ARG A 294 19.26 13.78 -12.23
N LEU A 295 18.09 13.20 -12.02
CA LEU A 295 16.82 13.70 -12.56
C LEU A 295 16.16 14.75 -11.67
N LEU A 296 16.38 14.68 -10.36
CA LEU A 296 15.72 15.50 -9.35
C LEU A 296 16.73 16.12 -8.37
N PRO A 297 17.73 16.90 -8.87
CA PRO A 297 18.78 17.47 -8.01
C PRO A 297 18.26 18.50 -6.99
N HIS A 298 17.03 18.99 -7.16
CA HIS A 298 16.37 19.96 -6.28
C HIS A 298 15.52 19.30 -5.19
N ALA A 299 15.34 17.97 -5.25
CA ALA A 299 14.46 17.26 -4.34
C ALA A 299 15.25 16.63 -3.19
N LEU A 300 14.71 16.72 -1.98
CA LEU A 300 15.32 16.14 -0.79
C LEU A 300 14.90 14.69 -0.63
N ARG A 301 15.85 13.75 -0.75
CA ARG A 301 15.60 12.35 -0.38
C ARG A 301 15.45 12.21 1.13
N VAL A 302 14.35 11.58 1.54
CA VAL A 302 14.07 11.27 2.94
C VAL A 302 13.70 9.79 3.09
N PRO A 303 13.99 9.18 4.25
CA PRO A 303 13.41 7.89 4.58
C PRO A 303 11.88 8.02 4.67
N ALA A 304 11.16 6.96 4.31
CA ALA A 304 9.72 6.90 4.56
C ALA A 304 9.47 6.85 6.08
N GLU A 305 8.59 7.72 6.59
CA GLU A 305 8.25 7.75 8.03
C GLU A 305 7.38 6.57 8.48
N GLY A 306 6.67 5.95 7.54
CA GLY A 306 5.73 4.88 7.80
C GLY A 306 5.30 4.16 6.53
N ASP A 307 4.43 3.18 6.71
CA ASP A 307 3.86 2.36 5.64
C ASP A 307 2.44 2.86 5.22
N PRO A 308 1.81 2.26 4.19
CA PRO A 308 0.47 2.68 3.77
C PRO A 308 -0.61 2.60 4.87
N LEU A 309 -0.48 1.66 5.82
CA LEU A 309 -1.41 1.58 6.95
C LEU A 309 -1.21 2.75 7.92
N ASP A 310 0.04 3.16 8.17
CA ASP A 310 0.32 4.38 8.93
C ASP A 310 -0.28 5.62 8.23
N GLY A 311 -0.24 5.65 6.90
CA GLY A 311 -0.93 6.67 6.10
C GLY A 311 -2.44 6.66 6.31
N ALA A 312 -3.08 5.49 6.28
CA ALA A 312 -4.51 5.37 6.55
C ALA A 312 -4.87 5.84 7.98
N VAL A 313 -4.04 5.54 8.98
CA VAL A 313 -4.21 6.03 10.36
C VAL A 313 -4.09 7.55 10.43
N ARG A 314 -3.09 8.14 9.78
CA ARG A 314 -2.89 9.61 9.71
C ARG A 314 -4.08 10.30 9.05
N ILE A 315 -4.60 9.76 7.95
CA ILE A 315 -5.79 10.29 7.28
C ILE A 315 -7.02 10.17 8.19
N ALA A 316 -7.22 9.02 8.84
CA ALA A 316 -8.37 8.78 9.71
C ALA A 316 -8.37 9.75 10.89
N THR A 317 -7.19 9.98 11.48
CA THR A 317 -6.99 10.94 12.56
C THR A 317 -7.31 12.36 12.09
N ALA A 318 -6.72 12.79 10.97
CA ALA A 318 -6.94 14.14 10.44
C ALA A 318 -8.40 14.41 10.02
N LEU A 319 -9.11 13.39 9.55
CA LEU A 319 -10.55 13.48 9.28
C LEU A 319 -11.36 13.62 10.58
N ALA A 320 -11.04 12.83 11.60
CA ALA A 320 -11.72 12.87 12.89
C ALA A 320 -11.49 14.20 13.64
N THR A 321 -10.33 14.84 13.45
CA THR A 321 -9.98 16.13 14.08
C THR A 321 -10.27 17.36 13.20
N GLY A 322 -10.70 17.17 11.94
CA GLY A 322 -10.96 18.27 11.02
C GLY A 322 -9.71 19.00 10.51
N THR A 323 -8.55 18.34 10.50
CA THR A 323 -7.24 18.93 10.13
C THR A 323 -6.69 18.39 8.80
N LEU A 324 -7.52 17.76 7.97
CA LEU A 324 -7.09 17.20 6.68
C LEU A 324 -6.76 18.32 5.68
N THR A 325 -5.54 18.29 5.13
CA THR A 325 -5.04 19.28 4.15
C THR A 325 -4.74 18.68 2.77
N LEU A 326 -5.08 17.41 2.54
CA LEU A 326 -4.81 16.73 1.28
C LEU A 326 -5.82 17.12 0.20
N PRO A 327 -5.38 17.20 -1.08
CA PRO A 327 -6.30 17.49 -2.16
C PRO A 327 -7.30 16.35 -2.34
N ARG A 328 -8.56 16.72 -2.58
CA ARG A 328 -9.62 15.77 -2.90
C ARG A 328 -9.61 15.47 -4.38
N GLU A 329 -9.72 14.20 -4.73
CA GLU A 329 -9.89 13.76 -6.11
C GLU A 329 -10.71 12.47 -6.07
N GLU A 330 -11.92 12.48 -6.62
CA GLU A 330 -12.92 11.42 -6.43
C GLU A 330 -12.40 9.99 -6.67
N ARG A 331 -11.47 9.82 -7.61
CA ARG A 331 -10.87 8.52 -7.93
C ARG A 331 -9.75 8.10 -6.96
N LEU A 332 -9.02 9.04 -6.37
CA LEU A 332 -7.90 8.75 -5.47
C LEU A 332 -8.23 8.92 -3.98
N PHE A 333 -9.17 9.81 -3.67
CA PHE A 333 -9.56 10.18 -2.31
C PHE A 333 -11.01 10.68 -2.34
N SER A 334 -11.94 9.86 -1.88
CA SER A 334 -13.33 10.26 -1.63
C SER A 334 -13.67 10.21 -0.14
N VAL A 335 -14.53 11.11 0.31
CA VAL A 335 -15.07 11.13 1.68
C VAL A 335 -16.58 11.15 1.59
N GLU A 336 -17.21 10.19 2.26
CA GLU A 336 -18.64 10.13 2.45
C GLU A 336 -18.94 10.31 3.94
N SER A 337 -19.86 11.23 4.24
CA SER A 337 -20.37 11.42 5.58
C SER A 337 -21.87 11.19 5.56
N LEU A 338 -22.33 10.26 6.39
CA LEU A 338 -23.76 10.08 6.59
C LEU A 338 -24.29 11.27 7.38
N VAL A 339 -25.01 12.15 6.69
CA VAL A 339 -25.85 13.15 7.35
C VAL A 339 -26.99 12.36 7.97
N ASN A 340 -27.21 12.49 9.28
CA ASN A 340 -28.40 11.91 9.91
C ASN A 340 -29.61 12.36 9.08
N PRO A 341 -30.51 11.44 8.64
CA PRO A 341 -31.83 11.89 8.29
C PRO A 341 -32.39 12.56 9.56
N LEU A 342 -32.71 13.84 9.42
CA LEU A 342 -33.39 14.64 10.44
C LEU A 342 -34.66 13.93 10.93
#